data_AF-A0A3M9X5K0-F1
#
_entry.id   AF-A0A3M9X5K0-F1
#
_cell.length_a   1.000
_cell.length_b   1.000
_cell.length_c   1.000
_cell.angle_alpha   90.00
_cell.angle_beta   90.00
_cell.angle_gamma   90.00
#
_symmetry.space_group_name_H-M   'P 1'
#
loop_
_entity.id
_entity.type
_entity.pdbx_description
1 polymer ?
#
loop_
_entity_poly.entity_id
_entity_poly.type
_entity_poly.pdbx_seq_one_letter_code
_entity_poly.pdbx_strand_id
1 'polypeptide(L)'
;MSRILLTVTAAICFTISAASAGQEEKNIDYLARMADGKLHRAAAISGNIYGVLKRCPALSPSPSGKAMMAVSILLYHGLDKHLVPNPAKFERAIRVFEDAYRKAASSKVDCQAEKAKDRDSYR
;
A
#
# COMPACT_ATOMS: atom_id res chain seq x y z
N MET A 1 -20.05 -5.86 -11.75
CA MET A 1 -19.22 -5.19 -10.72
C MET A 1 -17.83 -5.81 -10.70
N SER A 2 -16.79 -4.97 -10.86
CA SER A 2 -15.38 -5.20 -10.48
C SER A 2 -14.59 -6.37 -11.07
N ARG A 3 -14.41 -6.44 -12.41
CA ARG A 3 -13.26 -7.12 -13.02
C ARG A 3 -11.95 -6.32 -12.93
N ILE A 4 -12.03 -5.04 -12.57
CA ILE A 4 -10.88 -4.12 -12.45
C ILE A 4 -10.12 -4.32 -11.13
N LEU A 5 -10.74 -4.98 -10.12
CA LEU A 5 -10.10 -5.20 -8.83
C LEU A 5 -9.04 -6.33 -8.89
N LEU A 6 -9.33 -7.40 -9.64
CA LEU A 6 -8.49 -8.58 -9.78
C LEU A 6 -7.20 -8.36 -10.60
N THR A 7 -7.22 -7.40 -11.52
CA THR A 7 -6.07 -7.13 -12.41
C THR A 7 -5.01 -6.24 -11.76
N VAL A 8 -5.37 -5.46 -10.73
CA VAL A 8 -4.42 -4.56 -10.04
C VAL A 8 -3.65 -5.30 -8.94
N THR A 9 -4.29 -6.24 -8.24
CA THR A 9 -3.64 -7.02 -7.17
C THR A 9 -2.57 -7.97 -7.72
N ALA A 10 -2.82 -8.63 -8.86
CA ALA A 10 -1.82 -9.51 -9.47
C ALA A 10 -0.56 -8.75 -9.96
N ALA A 11 -0.69 -7.55 -10.50
CA ALA A 11 0.45 -6.82 -11.06
C ALA A 11 1.41 -6.26 -9.99
N ILE A 12 0.93 -5.99 -8.77
CA ILE A 12 1.75 -5.45 -7.67
C ILE A 12 2.43 -6.59 -6.89
N CYS A 13 1.80 -7.77 -6.84
CA CYS A 13 2.33 -8.91 -6.06
C CYS A 13 3.59 -9.58 -6.66
N PHE A 14 3.91 -9.39 -7.95
CA PHE A 14 5.02 -10.11 -8.60
C PHE A 14 6.36 -9.36 -8.66
N THR A 15 6.47 -8.10 -8.21
CA THR A 15 7.74 -7.34 -8.32
C THR A 15 8.37 -6.95 -6.99
N ILE A 16 7.61 -6.90 -5.89
CA ILE A 16 8.12 -6.44 -4.59
C ILE A 16 8.78 -7.59 -3.81
N SER A 17 9.92 -8.10 -4.31
CA SER A 17 10.81 -9.00 -3.57
C SER A 17 11.79 -8.17 -2.75
N ALA A 18 11.62 -8.07 -1.43
CA ALA A 18 12.46 -7.23 -0.58
C ALA A 18 13.77 -7.93 -0.13
N ALA A 19 14.70 -8.22 -1.04
CA ALA A 19 15.94 -8.94 -0.68
C ALA A 19 17.27 -8.30 -1.15
N SER A 20 17.28 -7.14 -1.82
CA SER A 20 18.52 -6.46 -2.25
C SER A 20 18.29 -4.97 -2.50
N ALA A 21 19.32 -4.14 -2.25
CA ALA A 21 19.29 -2.70 -2.54
C ALA A 21 18.93 -2.42 -4.01
N GLY A 22 19.42 -3.24 -4.95
CA GLY A 22 19.07 -3.13 -6.37
C GLY A 22 17.64 -3.56 -6.71
N GLN A 23 16.94 -4.25 -5.80
CA GLN A 23 15.53 -4.60 -5.96
C GLN A 23 14.61 -3.53 -5.34
N GLU A 24 15.04 -2.89 -4.24
CA GLU A 24 14.32 -1.76 -3.66
C GLU A 24 14.25 -0.57 -4.63
N GLU A 25 15.38 -0.18 -5.23
CA GLU A 25 15.42 0.90 -6.22
C GLU A 25 14.52 0.61 -7.43
N LYS A 26 14.53 -0.63 -7.94
CA LYS A 26 13.62 -1.07 -9.01
C LYS A 26 12.14 -0.95 -8.62
N ASN A 27 11.81 -1.25 -7.37
CA ASN A 27 10.44 -1.11 -6.88
C ASN A 27 10.04 0.35 -6.72
N ILE A 28 10.94 1.21 -6.24
CA ILE A 28 10.73 2.66 -6.16
C ILE A 28 10.53 3.26 -7.55
N ASP A 29 11.38 2.90 -8.51
CA ASP A 29 11.28 3.33 -9.89
C ASP A 29 9.99 2.82 -10.56
N TYR A 30 9.58 1.57 -10.29
CA TYR A 30 8.27 1.07 -10.71
C TYR A 30 7.11 1.95 -10.18
N LEU A 31 7.14 2.33 -8.90
CA LEU A 31 6.15 3.26 -8.32
C LEU A 31 6.24 4.66 -8.93
N ALA A 32 7.44 5.15 -9.23
CA ALA A 32 7.66 6.45 -9.86
C ALA A 32 7.05 6.52 -11.28
N ARG A 33 7.13 5.43 -12.04
CA ARG A 33 6.53 5.30 -13.39
C ARG A 33 5.01 5.05 -13.36
N MET A 34 4.46 4.63 -12.23
CA MET A 34 3.02 4.36 -12.10
C MET A 34 2.20 5.64 -12.27
N ALA A 35 1.06 5.60 -12.99
CA ALA A 35 0.18 6.77 -13.08
C ALA A 35 -0.31 7.24 -11.69
N ASP A 36 -0.40 8.56 -11.46
CA ASP A 36 -0.70 9.15 -10.14
C ASP A 36 -1.94 8.54 -9.48
N GLY A 37 -3.04 8.37 -10.23
CA GLY A 37 -4.27 7.76 -9.70
C GLY A 37 -4.10 6.31 -9.24
N LYS A 38 -3.23 5.52 -9.91
CA LYS A 38 -2.92 4.15 -9.48
C LYS A 38 -2.02 4.16 -8.24
N LEU A 39 -1.04 5.05 -8.18
CA LEU A 39 -0.15 5.19 -7.04
C LEU A 39 -0.92 5.64 -5.78
N HIS A 40 -1.81 6.63 -5.92
CA HIS A 40 -2.69 7.08 -4.84
C HIS A 40 -3.59 5.96 -4.35
N ARG A 41 -4.14 5.14 -5.25
CA ARG A 41 -4.96 3.98 -4.87
C ARG A 41 -4.16 2.95 -4.09
N ALA A 42 -2.95 2.62 -4.53
CA ALA A 42 -2.07 1.70 -3.82
C ALA A 42 -1.69 2.24 -2.43
N ALA A 43 -1.37 3.54 -2.34
CA ALA A 43 -1.10 4.21 -1.07
C ALA A 43 -2.31 4.19 -0.11
N ALA A 44 -3.53 4.43 -0.62
CA ALA A 44 -4.75 4.35 0.17
C ALA A 44 -5.01 2.94 0.70
N ILE A 45 -4.84 1.91 -0.13
CA ILE A 45 -4.98 0.50 0.29
C ILE A 45 -3.95 0.18 1.38
N SER A 46 -2.69 0.56 1.17
CA SER A 46 -1.62 0.41 2.16
C SER A 46 -2.00 1.05 3.50
N GLY A 47 -2.47 2.31 3.46
CA GLY A 47 -2.90 3.04 4.66
C GLY A 47 -4.07 2.38 5.38
N ASN A 48 -5.08 1.94 4.65
CA ASN A 48 -6.20 1.19 5.21
C ASN A 48 -5.73 -0.09 5.91
N ILE A 49 -4.82 -0.86 5.30
CA ILE A 49 -4.29 -2.08 5.91
C ILE A 49 -3.59 -1.77 7.23
N TYR A 50 -2.66 -0.81 7.25
CA TYR A 50 -1.98 -0.40 8.48
C TYR A 50 -2.97 0.10 9.56
N GLY A 51 -3.97 0.89 9.17
CA GLY A 51 -4.96 1.43 10.10
C GLY A 51 -5.85 0.34 10.71
N VAL A 52 -6.34 -0.60 9.88
CA VAL A 52 -7.11 -1.75 10.35
C VAL A 52 -6.29 -2.62 11.27
N LEU A 53 -5.04 -2.98 10.91
CA LEU A 53 -4.19 -3.82 11.75
C LEU A 53 -3.84 -3.15 13.09
N LYS A 54 -3.71 -1.82 13.13
CA LYS A 54 -3.49 -1.10 14.39
C LYS A 54 -4.67 -1.24 15.37
N ARG A 55 -5.90 -1.27 14.84
CA ARG A 55 -7.12 -1.39 15.66
C ARG A 55 -7.51 -2.85 15.92
N CYS A 56 -7.22 -3.74 14.98
CA CYS A 56 -7.60 -5.14 14.98
C CYS A 56 -6.35 -6.05 15.07
N PRO A 57 -5.68 -6.12 16.23
CA PRO A 57 -4.41 -6.82 16.37
C PRO A 57 -4.50 -8.34 16.19
N ALA A 58 -5.71 -8.92 16.27
CA ALA A 58 -5.94 -10.34 15.99
C ALA A 58 -5.92 -10.67 14.48
N LEU A 59 -6.07 -9.66 13.61
CA LEU A 59 -5.90 -9.84 12.17
C LEU A 59 -4.41 -9.87 11.84
N SER A 60 -4.02 -10.73 10.90
CA SER A 60 -2.67 -10.76 10.36
C SER A 60 -2.71 -10.44 8.87
N PRO A 61 -1.72 -9.70 8.31
CA PRO A 61 -1.68 -9.48 6.87
C PRO A 61 -1.38 -10.78 6.13
N SER A 62 -2.10 -11.01 5.04
CA SER A 62 -1.77 -12.07 4.06
C SER A 62 -0.49 -11.70 3.29
N PRO A 63 0.07 -12.58 2.44
CA PRO A 63 1.15 -12.21 1.52
C PRO A 63 0.81 -11.00 0.64
N SER A 64 -0.41 -10.94 0.09
CA SER A 64 -0.88 -9.79 -0.70
C SER A 64 -0.99 -8.53 0.15
N GLY A 65 -1.48 -8.65 1.39
CA GLY A 65 -1.54 -7.55 2.35
C GLY A 65 -0.16 -6.99 2.67
N LYS A 66 0.83 -7.87 2.91
CA LYS A 66 2.23 -7.47 3.13
C LYS A 66 2.83 -6.77 1.90
N ALA A 67 2.54 -7.24 0.69
CA ALA A 67 2.99 -6.59 -0.54
C ALA A 67 2.40 -5.18 -0.67
N MET A 68 1.12 -4.99 -0.34
CA MET A 68 0.50 -3.65 -0.31
C MET A 68 1.05 -2.76 0.81
N MET A 69 1.36 -3.32 1.98
CA MET A 69 2.01 -2.56 3.07
C MET A 69 3.37 -2.00 2.64
N ALA A 70 4.14 -2.76 1.86
CA ALA A 70 5.44 -2.33 1.34
C ALA A 70 5.38 -1.05 0.49
N VAL A 71 4.23 -0.74 -0.14
CA VAL A 71 4.05 0.50 -0.91
C VAL A 71 4.38 1.73 -0.06
N SER A 72 3.89 1.82 1.18
CA SER A 72 4.19 2.96 2.05
C SER A 72 5.68 3.08 2.37
N ILE A 73 6.35 1.97 2.66
CA ILE A 73 7.78 1.91 2.94
C ILE A 73 8.58 2.42 1.73
N LEU A 74 8.24 1.95 0.53
CA LEU A 74 8.90 2.37 -0.71
C LEU A 74 8.65 3.85 -1.02
N LEU A 75 7.46 4.39 -0.69
CA LEU A 75 7.18 5.82 -0.83
C LEU A 75 8.09 6.67 0.08
N TYR A 76 8.20 6.33 1.37
CA TYR A 76 9.08 7.07 2.28
C TYR A 76 10.56 6.89 1.89
N HIS A 77 11.01 5.66 1.62
CA HIS A 77 12.39 5.39 1.19
C HIS A 77 12.75 6.12 -0.09
N GLY A 78 11.82 6.20 -1.06
CA GLY A 78 12.04 6.91 -2.32
C GLY A 78 12.32 8.40 -2.12
N LEU A 79 11.63 9.04 -1.17
CA LEU A 79 11.88 10.43 -0.79
C LEU A 79 13.18 10.57 0.01
N ASP A 80 13.33 9.81 1.09
CA ASP A 80 14.47 9.94 2.03
C ASP A 80 15.80 9.72 1.31
N LYS A 81 15.85 8.75 0.40
CA LYS A 81 17.05 8.38 -0.37
C LYS A 81 17.19 9.16 -1.68
N HIS A 82 16.29 10.10 -1.97
CA HIS A 82 16.32 10.91 -3.19
C HIS A 82 16.31 10.08 -4.48
N LEU A 83 15.59 8.96 -4.47
CA LEU A 83 15.56 7.97 -5.56
C LEU A 83 14.45 8.26 -6.60
N VAL A 84 13.67 9.33 -6.40
CA VAL A 84 12.54 9.67 -7.28
C VAL A 84 12.77 10.97 -8.05
N PRO A 85 12.55 10.98 -9.38
CA PRO A 85 12.73 12.18 -10.20
C PRO A 85 11.65 13.25 -9.96
N ASN A 86 10.50 12.87 -9.37
CA ASN A 86 9.42 13.79 -9.01
C ASN A 86 9.00 13.56 -7.55
N PRO A 87 9.69 14.17 -6.57
CA PRO A 87 9.38 14.02 -5.14
C PRO A 87 7.92 14.40 -4.79
N ALA A 88 7.40 15.47 -5.40
CA ALA A 88 6.05 15.95 -5.15
C ALA A 88 4.96 14.90 -5.42
N LYS A 89 5.21 13.96 -6.35
CA LYS A 89 4.31 12.83 -6.61
C LYS A 89 4.25 11.86 -5.44
N PHE A 90 5.40 11.52 -4.86
CA PHE A 90 5.48 10.62 -3.71
C PHE A 90 4.90 11.29 -2.46
N GLU A 91 5.15 12.58 -2.24
CA GLU A 91 4.54 13.35 -1.15
C GLU A 91 3.01 13.36 -1.22
N ARG A 92 2.42 13.48 -2.42
CA ARG A 92 0.96 13.39 -2.59
C ARG A 92 0.45 11.98 -2.27
N ALA A 93 1.14 10.94 -2.73
CA ALA A 93 0.78 9.56 -2.41
C ALA A 93 0.88 9.27 -0.90
N ILE A 94 1.91 9.79 -0.22
CA ILE A 94 2.08 9.68 1.23
C ILE A 94 0.92 10.35 1.97
N ARG A 95 0.51 11.55 1.57
CA ARG A 95 -0.68 12.20 2.16
C ARG A 95 -1.94 11.35 2.04
N VAL A 96 -2.13 10.69 0.88
CA VAL A 96 -3.25 9.75 0.67
C VAL A 96 -3.14 8.54 1.59
N PHE A 97 -1.94 7.97 1.75
CA PHE A 97 -1.67 6.90 2.70
C PHE A 97 -2.03 7.32 4.14
N GLU A 98 -1.55 8.47 4.59
CA GLU A 98 -1.76 8.96 5.94
C GLU A 98 -3.25 9.23 6.23
N ASP A 99 -3.98 9.81 5.27
CA ASP A 99 -5.42 10.02 5.37
C ASP A 99 -6.18 8.69 5.50
N ALA A 100 -5.84 7.71 4.67
CA ALA A 100 -6.45 6.38 4.71
C ALA A 100 -6.15 5.68 6.05
N TYR A 101 -4.89 5.74 6.49
CA TYR A 101 -4.46 5.22 7.79
C TYR A 101 -5.25 5.83 8.94
N ARG A 102 -5.33 7.18 9.02
CA ARG A 102 -6.05 7.88 10.09
C ARG A 102 -7.52 7.48 10.12
N LYS A 103 -8.17 7.43 8.96
CA LYS A 103 -9.58 7.02 8.84
C LYS A 103 -9.80 5.58 9.28
N ALA A 104 -8.97 4.64 8.83
CA ALA A 104 -9.09 3.23 9.19
C ALA A 104 -8.78 2.96 10.66
N ALA A 105 -7.74 3.61 11.22
CA ALA A 105 -7.34 3.46 12.62
C ALA A 105 -8.40 4.01 13.60
N SER A 106 -9.19 5.00 13.19
CA SER A 106 -10.27 5.60 13.99
C SER A 106 -11.67 5.04 13.67
N SER A 107 -11.77 4.12 12.70
CA SER A 107 -13.02 3.48 12.31
C SER A 107 -13.65 2.70 13.46
N LYS A 108 -14.97 2.81 13.63
CA LYS A 108 -15.77 2.01 14.59
C LYS A 108 -16.34 0.73 13.99
N VAL A 109 -16.06 0.45 12.71
CA VAL A 109 -16.54 -0.74 12.02
C VAL A 109 -15.90 -1.99 12.66
N ASP A 110 -16.65 -3.08 12.81
CA ASP A 110 -16.11 -4.32 13.37
C ASP A 110 -14.93 -4.89 12.54
N CYS A 111 -14.02 -5.60 13.20
CA CYS A 111 -12.82 -6.15 12.57
C CYS A 111 -13.14 -7.20 11.49
N GLN A 112 -14.17 -8.03 11.66
CA GLN A 112 -14.60 -8.98 10.63
C GLN A 112 -15.24 -8.27 9.44
N ALA A 113 -15.96 -7.17 9.70
CA ALA A 113 -16.50 -6.34 8.63
C ALA A 113 -15.39 -5.63 7.83
N GLU A 114 -14.33 -5.13 8.47
CA GLU A 114 -13.16 -4.59 7.75
C GLU A 114 -12.44 -5.68 6.94
N LYS A 115 -12.20 -6.86 7.53
CA LYS A 115 -11.64 -8.02 6.83
C LYS A 115 -12.47 -8.38 5.60
N ALA A 116 -13.80 -8.32 5.69
CA ALA A 116 -14.68 -8.67 4.58
C ALA A 116 -14.60 -7.69 3.40
N LYS A 117 -14.23 -6.42 3.62
CA LYS A 117 -14.07 -5.42 2.55
C LYS A 117 -12.86 -5.69 1.67
N ASP A 118 -11.82 -6.32 2.23
CA ASP A 118 -10.58 -6.65 1.53
C ASP A 118 -10.02 -7.99 2.01
N ARG A 119 -10.76 -9.06 1.72
CA ARG A 119 -10.45 -10.42 2.23
C ARG A 119 -9.05 -10.88 1.85
N ASP A 120 -8.58 -10.50 0.66
CA ASP A 120 -7.29 -10.96 0.15
C ASP A 120 -6.12 -10.34 0.90
N SER A 121 -6.31 -9.25 1.64
CA SER A 121 -5.27 -8.56 2.41
C SER A 121 -5.03 -9.12 3.80
N TYR A 122 -5.94 -9.94 4.35
CA TYR A 122 -5.87 -10.41 5.74
C TYR A 122 -6.06 -11.93 5.86
N ARG A 123 -5.44 -12.51 6.89
CA ARG A 123 -5.62 -13.89 7.34
C ARG A 123 -6.47 -13.95 8.60
#